data_AF-A0A2J0L3Q6-F1
#
_entry.id   AF-A0A2J0L3Q6-F1
#
_cell.length_a   1.000
_cell.length_b   1.000
_cell.length_c   1.000
_cell.angle_alpha   90.00
_cell.angle_beta   90.00
_cell.angle_gamma   90.00
#
_symmetry.space_group_name_H-M   'P 1'
#
loop_
_entity.id
_entity.type
_entity.pdbx_description
1 polymer ?
#
loop_
_entity_poly.entity_id
_entity_poly.type
_entity_poly.pdbx_seq_one_letter_code
_entity_poly.pdbx_strand_id
1 'polypeptide(L)' 'MVKLTYMRTKDEMAIISDFFLDGAKLIFASLVVGIFVPGAAGKIPWLTFTVGVGMTILFLSIAVKLSKIEAQKQ' A
#
# COMPACT_ATOMS: atom_id res chain seq x y z
N MET A 1 34.29 -3.75 -7.07
CA MET A 1 33.30 -4.81 -7.40
C MET A 1 32.07 -4.83 -6.48
N VAL A 2 32.02 -4.06 -5.37
CA VAL A 2 30.90 -4.07 -4.40
C VAL A 2 29.75 -3.09 -4.75
N LYS A 3 30.01 -2.08 -5.59
CA LYS A 3 29.04 -1.02 -5.92
C LYS A 3 27.85 -1.49 -6.78
N LEU A 4 28.02 -2.59 -7.51
CA LEU A 4 26.97 -3.17 -8.38
C LEU A 4 25.91 -3.96 -7.61
N THR A 5 26.30 -4.62 -6.52
CA THR A 5 25.35 -5.40 -5.69
C THR A 5 24.42 -4.48 -4.88
N TYR A 6 24.90 -3.29 -4.52
CA TYR A 6 24.16 -2.32 -3.70
C TYR A 6 23.14 -1.50 -4.50
N MET A 7 23.38 -1.25 -5.79
CA MET A 7 22.38 -0.59 -6.65
C MET A 7 21.16 -1.49 -6.88
N ARG A 8 21.37 -2.81 -7.07
CA ARG A 8 20.27 -3.76 -7.27
C ARG A 8 19.29 -3.80 -6.09
N THR A 9 19.80 -3.71 -4.86
CA THR A 9 18.96 -3.77 -3.65
C THR A 9 18.18 -2.49 -3.37
N LYS A 10 18.64 -1.33 -3.85
CA LYS A 10 17.86 -0.08 -3.79
C LYS A 10 16.70 -0.15 -4.77
N ASP A 11 17.00 -0.46 -6.03
CA ASP A 11 15.94 -0.57 -7.05
C ASP A 11 14.89 -1.62 -6.67
N GLU A 12 15.29 -2.76 -6.08
CA GLU A 12 14.36 -3.77 -5.57
C GLU A 12 13.44 -3.25 -4.44
N MET A 13 13.96 -2.46 -3.50
CA MET A 13 13.17 -1.93 -2.38
C MET A 13 12.20 -0.84 -2.83
N ALA A 14 12.61 0.00 -3.77
CA ALA A 14 11.73 0.99 -4.40
C ALA A 14 10.56 0.31 -5.14
N ILE A 15 10.85 -0.74 -5.93
CA ILE A 15 9.82 -1.51 -6.65
C ILE A 15 8.82 -2.15 -5.69
N ILE A 16 9.32 -2.72 -4.58
CA ILE A 16 8.45 -3.33 -3.56
C ILE A 16 7.59 -2.26 -2.89
N SER A 17 8.17 -1.12 -2.51
CA SER A 17 7.43 0.00 -1.91
C SER A 17 6.32 0.50 -2.85
N ASP A 18 6.63 0.71 -4.13
CA ASP A 18 5.64 1.16 -5.13
C ASP A 18 4.53 0.13 -5.32
N PHE A 19 4.84 -1.17 -5.33
CA PHE A 19 3.83 -2.22 -5.39
C PHE A 19 2.86 -2.17 -4.19
N PHE A 20 3.39 -2.03 -2.97
CA PHE A 20 2.54 -1.90 -1.78
C PHE A 20 1.71 -0.62 -1.78
N LEU A 21 2.26 0.48 -2.31
CA LEU A 21 1.59 1.77 -2.41
C LEU A 21 0.45 1.72 -3.43
N ASP A 22 0.66 1.10 -4.60
CA ASP A 22 -0.39 0.87 -5.58
C ASP A 22 -1.45 -0.13 -5.09
N GLY A 23 -1.04 -1.18 -4.37
CA GLY A 23 -1.96 -2.06 -3.66
C GLY A 23 -2.84 -1.30 -2.65
N ALA A 24 -2.25 -0.40 -1.86
CA ALA A 24 -2.99 0.44 -0.92
C ALA A 24 -4.00 1.35 -1.63
N LYS A 25 -3.61 1.98 -2.74
CA LYS A 25 -4.54 2.80 -3.56
C LYS A 25 -5.69 1.96 -4.11
N LEU A 26 -5.42 0.75 -4.60
CA LEU A 26 -6.44 -0.12 -5.18
C LEU A 26 -7.44 -0.59 -4.12
N ILE A 27 -6.96 -1.02 -2.95
CA ILE A 27 -7.83 -1.41 -1.83
C ILE A 27 -8.66 -0.22 -1.36
N PHE A 28 -8.05 0.96 -1.22
CA PHE A 28 -8.77 2.18 -0.83
C PHE A 28 -9.83 2.57 -1.86
N ALA A 29 -9.48 2.59 -3.15
CA ALA A 29 -10.41 2.90 -4.22
C ALA A 29 -11.56 1.89 -4.28
N SER A 30 -11.26 0.59 -4.15
CA SER A 30 -12.29 -0.46 -4.08
C SER A 30 -13.20 -0.30 -2.88
N LEU A 31 -12.67 0.13 -1.73
CA LEU A 31 -13.46 0.37 -0.53
C LEU A 31 -14.39 1.57 -0.70
N VAL A 32 -13.86 2.67 -1.25
CA VAL A 32 -14.63 3.90 -1.50
C VAL A 32 -15.72 3.63 -2.54
N VAL A 33 -15.39 2.97 -3.65
CA VAL A 33 -16.39 2.63 -4.69
C VAL A 33 -17.43 1.67 -4.12
N GLY A 34 -17.02 0.63 -3.39
CA GLY A 34 -17.95 -0.33 -2.80
C GLY A 34 -18.93 0.30 -1.81
N ILE A 35 -18.48 1.30 -1.02
CA ILE A 35 -19.30 1.95 0.01
C ILE A 35 -20.11 3.12 -0.50
N PHE A 36 -19.54 3.92 -1.39
CA PHE A 36 -20.13 5.18 -1.82
C PHE A 36 -20.83 5.09 -3.18
N VAL A 37 -20.74 3.97 -3.91
CA VAL A 37 -21.59 3.74 -5.09
C VAL A 37 -22.91 3.09 -4.67
N PRO A 38 -24.03 3.85 -4.70
CA PRO A 38 -25.33 3.31 -4.36
C PRO A 38 -25.72 2.26 -5.41
N GLY A 39 -25.87 1.00 -4.98
CA GLY A 39 -26.34 -0.11 -5.83
C GLY A 39 -25.37 -1.29 -5.97
N ALA A 40 -24.08 -1.15 -5.63
CA ALA A 40 -23.10 -2.22 -5.76
C ALA A 40 -23.08 -3.20 -4.58
N ALA A 41 -23.47 -2.73 -3.39
CA ALA A 41 -23.60 -3.54 -2.19
C ALA A 41 -24.78 -3.00 -1.37
N GLY A 42 -25.55 -3.90 -0.73
CA GLY A 42 -26.66 -3.52 0.15
C GLY A 42 -26.17 -2.82 1.42
N LYS A 43 -26.69 -3.19 2.61
CA LYS A 43 -26.13 -2.71 3.88
C LYS A 43 -24.71 -3.26 4.05
N ILE A 44 -23.69 -2.45 3.77
CA ILE A 44 -22.31 -2.83 4.03
C ILE A 44 -22.12 -2.88 5.53
N PRO A 45 -21.73 -4.05 6.10
CA PRO A 45 -21.49 -4.17 7.53
C PRO A 45 -20.39 -3.20 7.94
N TRP A 46 -20.59 -2.50 9.06
CA TRP A 46 -19.61 -1.51 9.50
C TRP A 46 -18.22 -2.13 9.70
N LEU A 47 -18.21 -3.41 10.08
CA LEU A 47 -17.03 -4.27 10.19
C LEU A 47 -16.20 -4.33 8.89
N THR A 48 -16.84 -4.45 7.72
CA THR A 48 -16.13 -4.56 6.43
C THR A 48 -15.39 -3.26 6.10
N PHE A 49 -15.98 -2.11 6.43
CA PHE A 49 -15.31 -0.83 6.29
C PHE A 49 -14.11 -0.72 7.23
N THR A 50 -14.27 -1.03 8.52
CA THR A 50 -13.17 -0.90 9.49
C THR A 50 -12.00 -1.81 9.13
N VAL A 51 -12.29 -3.04 8.66
CA VAL A 51 -11.26 -3.98 8.18
C VAL A 51 -10.57 -3.45 6.93
N GLY A 52 -11.32 -2.92 5.96
CA GLY A 52 -10.74 -2.37 4.73
C GLY A 52 -9.87 -1.13 4.97
N VAL A 53 -10.31 -0.22 5.84
CA VAL A 53 -9.51 0.92 6.30
C VAL A 53 -8.25 0.42 7.02
N GLY A 54 -8.39 -0.56 7.92
CA GLY A 54 -7.27 -1.16 8.64
C GLY A 54 -6.21 -1.76 7.70
N MET A 55 -6.63 -2.52 6.68
CA MET A 55 -5.74 -3.10 5.67
C MET A 55 -5.05 -2.03 4.82
N THR A 56 -5.77 -0.96 4.45
CA THR A 56 -5.19 0.17 3.72
C THR A 56 -4.09 0.86 4.55
N ILE A 57 -4.34 1.12 5.83
CA ILE A 57 -3.36 1.72 6.74
C ILE A 57 -2.16 0.80 6.92
N LEU A 58 -2.37 -0.51 7.03
CA LEU A 58 -1.29 -1.49 7.18
C LEU A 58 -0.37 -1.48 5.95
N PHE A 59 -0.94 -1.57 4.74
CA PHE A 59 -0.18 -1.53 3.48
C PHE A 59 0.56 -0.20 3.33
N LEU A 60 -0.10 0.92 3.61
CA LEU A 60 0.53 2.23 3.56
C LEU A 60 1.66 2.37 4.59
N SER A 61 1.48 1.85 5.81
CA SER A 61 2.50 1.87 6.86
C SER A 61 3.74 1.07 6.46
N ILE A 62 3.56 -0.08 5.79
CA ILE A 62 4.65 -0.89 5.27
C ILE A 62 5.38 -0.14 4.14
N ALA A 63 4.64 0.41 3.17
CA ALA A 63 5.20 1.20 2.08
C ALA A 63 6.00 2.41 2.61
N VAL A 64 5.44 3.17 3.55
CA VAL A 64 6.10 4.34 4.15
C VAL A 64 7.36 3.93 4.93
N LYS A 65 7.32 2.82 5.67
CA LYS A 65 8.51 2.33 6.39
C LYS A 65 9.61 1.89 5.44
N LEU A 66 9.27 1.16 4.37
CA LEU A 66 10.22 0.74 3.34
C LEU A 66 10.84 1.95 2.62
N SER A 67 10.01 2.91 2.21
CA SER A 67 10.45 4.17 1.58
C SER A 67 11.35 5.01 2.51
N LYS A 68 11.05 5.10 3.81
CA LYS A 68 11.92 5.78 4.78
C LYS A 68 13.28 5.08 4.97
N ILE A 69 13.32 3.75 4.92
CA ILE A 69 14.56 2.98 5.03
C ILE A 69 15.46 3.23 3.80
N GLU A 70 14.88 3.39 2.62
CA GLU A 70 15.63 3.83 1.44
C GLU A 70 16.17 5.25 1.56
N ALA A 71 15.34 6.18 2.03
CA ALA A 71 15.68 7.61 2.13
C ALA A 71 16.82 7.90 3.12
N GLN A 72 16.99 7.08 4.18
CA GLN A 72 18.09 7.24 5.14
C GLN A 72 19.41 6.58 4.71
N LYS A 73 19.43 5.84 3.60
CA LYS A 73 20.61 5.12 3.09
C LYS A 73 21.23 5.79 1.83
N GLN A 74 20.81 7.01 1.53
CA GLN A 74 21.40 7.88 0.52
C GLN A 74 22.45 8.79 1.13
#